data_AF-A0A2E9YV38-F1
#
_entry.id   AF-A0A2E9YV38-F1
#
_cell.length_a   1.000
_cell.length_b   1.000
_cell.length_c   1.000
_cell.angle_alpha   90.00
_cell.angle_beta   90.00
_cell.angle_gamma   90.00
#
_symmetry.space_group_name_H-M   'P 1'
#
loop_
_entity.id
_entity.type
_entity.pdbx_description
1 polymer ?
#
loop_
_entity_poly.entity_id
_entity_poly.type
_entity_poly.pdbx_seq_one_letter_code
_entity_poly.pdbx_strand_id
1 'polypeptide(L)'
;MGQPIKTIEVTVQGFPPVTASHVTAAAAFADVWRKYQVYDDRCTFRRFMEIATRRVVPNPPGVGDPINVCGRPAWSLEPPAHTRAFVYDGERVPMRAHHSEIEDARLRHSKDT
;
A
#
# COMPACT_ATOMS: atom_id res chain seq x y z
N MET A 1 -3.04 -10.73 15.66
CA MET A 1 -4.04 -9.70 15.28
C MET A 1 -3.59 -9.15 13.94
N GLY A 2 -4.45 -9.18 12.91
CA GLY A 2 -4.04 -8.77 11.56
C GLY A 2 -3.58 -7.32 11.50
N GLN A 3 -2.66 -7.01 10.59
CA GLN A 3 -2.14 -5.66 10.42
C GLN A 3 -3.10 -4.82 9.56
N PRO A 4 -3.70 -3.75 10.10
CA PRO A 4 -4.69 -2.99 9.34
C PRO A 4 -4.00 -2.15 8.26
N ILE A 5 -3.99 -2.63 7.03
CA ILE A 5 -3.63 -1.84 5.86
C ILE A 5 -4.74 -0.83 5.59
N LYS A 6 -4.36 0.44 5.43
CA LYS A 6 -5.26 1.56 5.17
C LYS A 6 -4.98 2.11 3.78
N THR A 7 -6.02 2.21 2.98
CA THR A 7 -5.96 2.96 1.73
C THR A 7 -6.50 4.36 1.95
N ILE A 8 -5.77 5.35 1.46
CA ILE A 8 -6.28 6.72 1.35
C ILE A 8 -6.40 7.08 -0.13
N GLU A 9 -7.36 7.94 -0.40
CA GLU A 9 -7.43 8.72 -1.63
C GLU A 9 -7.00 10.15 -1.29
N VAL A 10 -6.14 10.70 -2.14
CA VAL A 10 -5.61 12.06 -2.01
C VAL A 10 -5.93 12.81 -3.29
N THR A 11 -6.50 14.01 -3.14
CA THR A 11 -6.85 14.90 -4.24
C THR A 11 -6.11 16.21 -4.10
N VAL A 12 -5.43 16.62 -5.16
CA VAL A 12 -4.80 17.94 -5.31
C VAL A 12 -5.53 18.66 -6.43
N GLN A 13 -5.87 19.93 -6.23
CA GLN A 13 -6.59 20.71 -7.25
C GLN A 13 -5.84 20.70 -8.59
N GLY A 14 -6.56 20.38 -9.68
CA GLY A 14 -5.99 20.29 -11.02
C GLY A 14 -5.40 18.92 -11.38
N PHE A 15 -5.42 17.95 -10.47
CA PHE A 15 -4.92 16.59 -10.71
C PHE A 15 -6.01 15.55 -10.43
N PRO A 16 -5.98 14.40 -11.13
CA PRO A 16 -6.82 13.26 -10.78
C PRO A 16 -6.54 12.77 -9.35
N PRO A 17 -7.55 12.22 -8.65
CA PRO A 17 -7.33 11.58 -7.35
C PRO A 17 -6.34 10.42 -7.45
N VAL A 18 -5.47 10.29 -6.44
CA VAL A 18 -4.47 9.22 -6.34
C VAL A 18 -4.69 8.43 -5.07
N THR A 19 -4.65 7.10 -5.19
CA THR A 19 -4.73 6.20 -4.03
C THR A 19 -3.36 5.67 -3.63
N ALA A 20 -3.19 5.46 -2.33
CA ALA A 20 -2.04 4.77 -1.77
C ALA A 20 -2.45 3.98 -0.53
N SER A 21 -1.83 2.81 -0.34
CA SER A 21 -2.14 1.90 0.75
C SER A 21 -0.91 1.66 1.62
N HIS A 22 -1.08 1.74 2.94
CA HIS A 22 0.01 1.55 3.88
C HIS A 22 -0.54 1.14 5.26
N VAL A 23 0.35 0.66 6.15
CA VAL A 23 0.06 0.40 7.57
C VAL A 23 -0.52 1.62 8.30
N THR A 24 -0.18 2.84 7.86
CA THR A 24 -0.72 4.08 8.43
C THR A 24 -1.14 5.05 7.34
N ALA A 25 -2.21 5.80 7.60
CA ALA A 25 -2.68 6.84 6.67
C ALA A 25 -1.62 7.93 6.43
N ALA A 26 -0.79 8.24 7.44
CA ALA A 26 0.28 9.22 7.30
C ALA A 26 1.37 8.75 6.33
N ALA A 27 1.78 7.48 6.39
CA ALA A 27 2.75 6.93 5.47
C ALA A 27 2.20 6.83 4.04
N ALA A 28 0.92 6.46 3.89
CA ALA A 28 0.24 6.49 2.59
C ALA A 28 0.19 7.92 2.00
N PHE A 29 -0.04 8.94 2.84
CA PHE A 29 -0.07 10.34 2.39
C PHE A 29 1.31 10.85 1.96
N ALA A 30 2.36 10.49 2.70
CA ALA A 30 3.73 10.78 2.30
C ALA A 30 4.10 10.08 0.97
N ASP A 31 3.55 8.88 0.72
CA ASP A 31 3.74 8.18 -0.55
C ASP A 31 3.10 8.92 -1.73
N VAL A 32 1.89 9.45 -1.56
CA VAL A 32 1.27 10.27 -2.60
C VAL A 32 2.07 11.56 -2.84
N TRP A 33 2.61 12.20 -1.80
CA TRP A 33 3.47 13.37 -2.00
C TRP A 33 4.69 13.03 -2.88
N ARG A 34 5.38 11.90 -2.62
CA ARG A 34 6.52 11.48 -3.47
C ARG A 34 6.12 11.25 -4.92
N LYS A 35 4.94 10.66 -5.16
CA LYS A 35 4.38 10.52 -6.52
C LYS A 35 4.06 11.87 -7.15
N TYR A 36 3.55 12.80 -6.36
CA TYR A 36 3.25 14.17 -6.79
C TYR A 36 4.51 14.95 -7.20
N GLN A 37 5.63 14.75 -6.50
CA GLN A 37 6.91 15.39 -6.83
C GLN A 37 7.44 15.06 -8.23
N VAL A 38 6.96 13.98 -8.86
CA VAL A 38 7.28 13.67 -10.25
C VAL A 38 6.66 14.70 -11.21
N TYR A 39 5.55 15.31 -10.84
CA TYR A 39 4.86 16.34 -11.62
C TYR A 39 5.31 17.76 -11.27
N ASP A 40 5.56 18.02 -9.99
CA ASP A 40 6.06 19.30 -9.49
C ASP A 40 7.15 19.06 -8.43
N ASP A 41 8.40 19.08 -8.88
CA ASP A 41 9.58 18.84 -8.05
C ASP A 41 9.89 20.01 -7.08
N ARG A 42 9.23 21.16 -7.26
CA ARG A 42 9.35 22.35 -6.40
C ARG A 42 8.35 22.33 -5.24
N CYS A 43 7.34 21.45 -5.28
CA CYS A 43 6.33 21.36 -4.24
C CYS A 43 6.89 20.74 -2.95
N THR A 44 7.11 21.59 -1.94
CA THR A 44 7.50 21.13 -0.60
C THR A 44 6.39 20.31 0.06
N PHE A 45 6.75 19.44 1.01
CA PHE A 45 5.75 18.65 1.75
C PHE A 45 4.75 19.54 2.51
N ARG A 46 5.22 20.67 3.06
CA ARG A 46 4.35 21.65 3.71
C ARG A 46 3.32 22.21 2.73
N ARG A 47 3.76 22.63 1.55
CA ARG A 47 2.85 23.13 0.51
C ARG A 47 1.85 22.05 0.08
N PHE A 48 2.32 20.82 -0.10
CA PHE A 48 1.47 19.69 -0.42
C PHE A 48 0.37 19.47 0.63
N MET A 49 0.70 19.54 1.93
CA MET A 49 -0.28 19.43 3.01
C MET A 49 -1.36 20.52 2.98
N GLU A 50 -1.05 21.71 2.46
CA GLU A 50 -2.01 22.83 2.35
C GLU A 50 -2.98 22.65 1.18
N ILE A 51 -2.52 22.06 0.07
CA ILE A 51 -3.29 21.96 -1.19
C ILE A 51 -3.96 20.60 -1.39
N ALA A 52 -3.52 19.57 -0.66
CA ALA A 52 -4.05 18.23 -0.77
C ALA A 52 -5.16 17.98 0.24
N THR A 53 -6.26 17.38 -0.22
CA THR A 53 -7.29 16.79 0.64
C THR A 53 -7.13 15.28 0.66
N ARG A 54 -7.45 14.63 1.78
CA ARG A 54 -7.35 13.17 1.89
C ARG A 54 -8.55 12.57 2.61
N ARG A 55 -8.94 11.36 2.20
CA ARG A 55 -9.93 10.52 2.91
C ARG A 55 -9.49 9.07 2.92
N VAL A 56 -9.86 8.35 3.96
CA VAL A 56 -9.71 6.89 4.00
C VAL A 56 -10.78 6.29 3.08
N VAL A 57 -10.38 5.36 2.23
CA VAL A 57 -11.27 4.63 1.32
C VAL A 57 -11.13 3.13 1.55
N PRO A 58 -12.13 2.30 1.15
CA PRO A 58 -11.99 0.86 1.19
C PRO A 58 -10.73 0.40 0.46
N ASN A 59 -10.10 -0.67 0.97
CA ASN A 59 -8.96 -1.27 0.30
C ASN A 59 -9.40 -1.83 -1.07
N PRO A 60 -8.65 -1.55 -2.14
CA PRO A 60 -8.87 -2.20 -3.43
C PRO A 60 -8.74 -3.74 -3.30
N PRO A 61 -9.34 -4.51 -4.21
CA PRO A 61 -9.17 -5.97 -4.23
C PRO A 61 -7.69 -6.38 -4.19
N GLY A 62 -7.35 -7.33 -3.31
CA GLY A 62 -5.99 -7.82 -3.10
C GLY A 62 -5.11 -6.96 -2.18
N VAL A 63 -5.53 -5.76 -1.79
CA VAL A 63 -4.82 -4.93 -0.81
C VAL A 63 -5.26 -5.30 0.61
N GLY A 64 -4.29 -5.51 1.50
CA GLY A 64 -4.54 -5.98 2.86
C GLY A 64 -4.85 -7.47 2.95
N ASP A 65 -4.74 -8.21 1.84
CA ASP A 65 -4.84 -9.67 1.88
C ASP A 65 -3.60 -10.29 2.54
N PRO A 66 -3.78 -11.37 3.32
CA PRO A 66 -2.67 -12.10 3.92
C PRO A 66 -1.96 -12.94 2.86
N ILE A 67 -0.63 -12.82 2.82
CA ILE A 67 0.23 -13.46 1.84
C ILE A 67 1.45 -14.05 2.56
N ASN A 68 2.16 -14.96 1.92
CA ASN A 68 3.49 -15.39 2.36
C ASN A 68 4.51 -14.93 1.33
N VAL A 69 5.64 -14.40 1.79
CA VAL A 69 6.78 -14.04 0.94
C VAL A 69 8.00 -14.80 1.44
N CYS A 70 8.56 -15.68 0.60
CA CYS A 70 9.67 -16.56 0.96
C CYS A 70 9.40 -17.34 2.28
N GLY A 71 8.18 -17.86 2.43
CA GLY A 71 7.76 -18.63 3.62
C GLY A 71 7.47 -17.79 4.88
N ARG A 72 7.55 -16.46 4.82
CA ARG A 72 7.24 -15.56 5.96
C ARG A 72 5.89 -14.86 5.77
N PRO A 73 5.03 -14.77 6.81
CA PRO A 73 3.75 -14.07 6.74
C PRO A 73 3.90 -12.57 6.47
N ALA A 74 3.07 -12.06 5.58
CA ALA A 74 3.06 -10.67 5.14
C ALA A 74 1.64 -10.21 4.74
N TRP A 75 1.51 -8.91 4.49
CA TRP A 75 0.28 -8.24 4.07
C TRP A 75 0.51 -7.49 2.76
N SER A 76 -0.37 -7.67 1.80
CA SER A 76 -0.27 -6.99 0.51
C SER A 76 -0.55 -5.49 0.64
N LEU A 77 0.25 -4.65 0.00
CA LEU A 77 0.07 -3.19 -0.07
C LEU A 77 -0.38 -2.71 -1.44
N GLU A 78 -0.30 -3.56 -2.46
CA GLU A 78 -0.71 -3.26 -3.83
C GLU A 78 -1.60 -4.37 -4.37
N PRO A 79 -2.46 -4.09 -5.37
CA PRO A 79 -3.14 -5.14 -6.11
C PRO A 79 -2.14 -6.14 -6.74
N PRO A 80 -2.59 -7.35 -7.12
CA PRO A 80 -1.74 -8.34 -7.77
C PRO A 80 -1.05 -7.75 -9.03
N ALA A 81 0.28 -7.85 -9.07
CA ALA A 81 1.13 -7.39 -10.15
C ALA A 81 2.38 -8.27 -10.24
N HIS A 82 3.16 -8.14 -11.32
CA HIS A 82 4.39 -8.91 -11.52
C HIS A 82 5.41 -8.72 -10.37
N THR A 83 5.49 -7.50 -9.86
CA THR A 83 6.12 -7.18 -8.58
C THR A 83 5.11 -6.45 -7.72
N ARG A 84 4.83 -6.92 -6.49
CA ARG A 84 3.88 -6.25 -5.59
C ARG A 84 4.56 -5.79 -4.31
N ALA A 85 4.17 -4.61 -3.84
CA ALA A 85 4.58 -4.15 -2.52
C ALA A 85 3.84 -4.92 -1.41
N PHE A 86 4.55 -5.20 -0.32
CA PHE A 86 4.03 -5.89 0.86
C PHE A 86 4.71 -5.36 2.12
N VAL A 87 4.22 -5.78 3.28
CA VAL A 87 4.90 -5.60 4.58
C VAL A 87 4.85 -6.91 5.35
N TYR A 88 5.96 -7.33 5.94
CA TYR A 88 5.96 -8.50 6.83
C TYR A 88 5.09 -8.24 8.06
N ASP A 89 4.50 -9.31 8.61
CA ASP A 89 3.64 -9.19 9.79
C ASP A 89 4.41 -8.60 10.98
N GLY A 90 3.85 -7.54 11.59
CA GLY A 90 4.48 -6.81 12.69
C GLY A 90 5.54 -5.78 12.27
N GLU A 91 5.96 -5.77 11.01
CA GLU A 91 6.90 -4.78 10.48
C GLU A 91 6.17 -3.55 9.93
N ARG A 92 6.91 -2.46 9.65
CA ARG A 92 6.33 -1.21 9.14
C ARG A 92 6.92 -0.75 7.81
N VAL A 93 7.98 -1.42 7.38
CA VAL A 93 8.75 -1.04 6.19
C VAL A 93 8.18 -1.81 4.99
N PRO A 94 7.67 -1.11 3.96
CA PRO A 94 7.27 -1.75 2.72
C PRO A 94 8.47 -2.40 2.02
N MET A 95 8.25 -3.59 1.49
CA MET A 95 9.18 -4.32 0.64
C MET A 95 8.49 -4.65 -0.69
N ARG A 96 9.26 -5.07 -1.70
CA ARG A 96 8.72 -5.60 -2.96
C ARG A 96 9.28 -6.99 -3.20
N ALA A 97 8.44 -7.86 -3.73
CA ALA A 97 8.83 -9.21 -4.14
C ALA A 97 8.28 -9.50 -5.54
N HIS A 98 8.98 -10.36 -6.25
CA HIS A 98 8.52 -10.91 -7.52
C HIS A 98 7.39 -11.89 -7.26
N HIS A 99 6.40 -11.98 -8.16
CA HIS A 99 5.22 -12.83 -7.95
C HIS A 99 5.55 -14.31 -7.71
N SER A 100 6.70 -14.81 -8.15
CA SER A 100 7.15 -16.19 -7.89
C SER A 100 7.58 -16.44 -6.45
N GLU A 101 7.90 -15.39 -5.68
CA GLU A 101 8.33 -15.47 -4.29
C GLU A 101 7.14 -15.44 -3.31
N ILE A 102 5.94 -15.34 -3.87
CA ILE A 102 4.75 -14.95 -3.18
C ILE A 102 3.70 -16.05 -3.29
N GLU A 103 3.15 -16.44 -2.15
CA GLU A 103 2.08 -17.42 -2.06
C GLU A 103 0.87 -16.80 -1.36
N ASP A 104 -0.35 -17.13 -1.81
CA ASP A 104 -1.55 -16.70 -1.12
C ASP A 104 -1.76 -17.54 0.15
N ALA A 105 -1.77 -16.87 1.31
CA ALA A 105 -1.86 -17.56 2.60
C ALA A 105 -3.19 -18.31 2.79
N ARG A 106 -4.24 -17.94 2.03
CA ARG A 106 -5.55 -18.60 2.02
C ARG A 106 -5.50 -20.03 1.45
N LEU A 107 -4.53 -20.36 0.60
CA LEU A 107 -4.49 -21.66 -0.10
C LEU A 107 -3.87 -22.79 0.74
N ARG A 108 -3.20 -22.48 1.87
CA ARG A 108 -2.55 -23.49 2.71
C ARG A 108 -3.49 -24.23 3.67
N HIS A 109 -4.74 -23.78 3.87
CA HIS A 109 -5.71 -24.46 4.73
C HIS A 109 -6.52 -25.56 4.03
N SER A 110 -6.27 -25.84 2.75
CA SER A 110 -7.09 -26.80 1.97
C SER A 110 -6.40 -28.15 1.71
N LYS A 111 -5.25 -28.44 2.33
CA LYS A 111 -4.51 -29.70 2.11
C LYS A 111 -4.50 -30.68 3.29
N ASP A 112 -5.16 -30.35 4.40
CA ASP A 112 -5.26 -31.22 5.59
C ASP A 112 -6.71 -31.62 5.89
N THR A 113 -7.49 -32.02 4.88
CA THR A 113 -8.82 -32.64 5.08
C THR A 113 -9.05 -33.78 4.11
#